data_AF-A0A2E7BQI2-F1
#
_entry.id   AF-A0A2E7BQI2-F1
#
_cell.length_a   1.000
_cell.length_b   1.000
_cell.length_c   1.000
_cell.angle_alpha   90.00
_cell.angle_beta   90.00
_cell.angle_gamma   90.00
#
_symmetry.space_group_name_H-M   'P 1'
#
loop_
_entity.id
_entity.type
_entity.pdbx_description
1 polymer ?
#
loop_
_entity_poly.entity_id
_entity_poly.type
_entity_poly.pdbx_seq_one_letter_code
_entity_poly.pdbx_strand_id
1 'polypeptide(L)'
;MDTLRRRLQSFFKDESGQGMTEYIIIVALIAVAAIGVVTLFGNNIAGLFGLSADALTGQDNLETQNYTQESTEEQRTKTLSNFGTNNAP
;
A
#
# COMPACT_ATOMS: atom_id res chain seq x y z
N MET A 1 -39.74 -12.18 -39.05
CA MET A 1 -39.94 -11.35 -37.84
C MET A 1 -38.90 -11.62 -36.75
N ASP A 2 -38.07 -12.65 -36.89
CA ASP A 2 -37.15 -13.12 -35.84
C ASP A 2 -35.83 -12.33 -35.73
N THR A 3 -35.44 -11.64 -36.80
CA THR A 3 -34.23 -10.80 -36.82
C THR A 3 -34.38 -9.53 -35.99
N LEU A 4 -35.59 -8.98 -35.90
CA LEU A 4 -35.92 -7.80 -35.10
C LEU A 4 -35.90 -8.11 -33.60
N ARG A 5 -36.40 -9.30 -33.24
CA ARG A 5 -36.45 -9.78 -31.86
C ARG A 5 -35.05 -10.03 -31.29
N ARG A 6 -34.11 -10.53 -32.11
CA ARG A 6 -32.70 -10.75 -31.73
C ARG A 6 -31.95 -9.45 -31.44
N ARG A 7 -32.21 -8.38 -32.20
CA ARG A 7 -31.58 -7.06 -31.97
C ARG A 7 -32.11 -6.42 -30.69
N LEU A 8 -33.41 -6.45 -30.46
CA LEU A 8 -34.01 -5.93 -29.21
C LEU A 8 -33.48 -6.66 -27.96
N GLN A 9 -33.18 -7.96 -28.07
CA GLN A 9 -32.67 -8.74 -26.94
C GLN A 9 -31.17 -8.54 -26.68
N SER A 10 -30.36 -8.15 -27.68
CA SER A 10 -28.95 -7.80 -27.45
C SER A 10 -28.78 -6.41 -26.85
N PHE A 11 -29.69 -5.47 -27.15
CA PHE A 11 -29.69 -4.13 -26.54
C PHE A 11 -29.89 -4.16 -25.01
N PHE A 12 -30.63 -5.13 -24.48
CA PHE A 12 -30.78 -5.33 -23.03
C PHE A 12 -29.70 -6.22 -22.42
N LYS A 13 -28.73 -6.68 -23.22
CA LYS A 13 -27.69 -7.64 -22.84
C LYS A 13 -26.27 -7.11 -23.11
N ASP A 14 -26.12 -5.80 -23.27
CA ASP A 14 -24.80 -5.15 -23.27
C ASP A 14 -24.39 -4.83 -21.83
N GLU A 15 -23.89 -5.85 -21.13
CA GLU A 15 -23.26 -5.76 -19.79
C GLU A 15 -21.80 -5.24 -19.87
N SER A 16 -21.36 -4.72 -21.02
CA SER A 16 -19.96 -4.39 -21.32
C SER A 16 -19.35 -3.27 -20.47
N GLY A 17 -20.15 -2.60 -19.63
CA GLY A 17 -19.69 -1.59 -18.68
C GLY A 17 -20.16 -1.77 -17.23
N GLN A 18 -21.02 -2.75 -16.94
CA GLN A 18 -21.68 -2.87 -15.64
C GLN A 18 -20.71 -3.29 -14.53
N GLY A 19 -19.68 -4.08 -14.85
CA GLY A 19 -18.67 -4.51 -13.88
C GLY A 19 -17.52 -3.53 -13.68
N MET A 20 -17.15 -2.72 -14.69
CA MET A 20 -15.89 -1.95 -14.64
C MET A 20 -15.88 -0.93 -13.50
N THR A 21 -16.97 -0.19 -13.30
CA THR A 21 -17.05 0.80 -12.22
C THR A 21 -17.16 0.15 -10.84
N GLU A 22 -17.85 -1.00 -10.73
CA GLU A 22 -17.94 -1.75 -9.47
C GLU A 22 -16.58 -2.25 -9.01
N TYR A 23 -15.80 -2.84 -9.92
CA TYR A 23 -14.43 -3.25 -9.62
C TYR A 23 -13.54 -2.06 -9.26
N ILE A 24 -13.68 -0.92 -9.94
CA ILE A 24 -12.93 0.30 -9.61
C ILE A 24 -13.25 0.79 -8.20
N ILE A 25 -14.53 0.77 -7.79
CA ILE A 25 -14.94 1.18 -6.44
C ILE A 25 -14.35 0.24 -5.39
N ILE A 26 -14.41 -1.08 -5.61
CA ILE A 26 -13.82 -2.06 -4.68
C ILE A 26 -12.31 -1.87 -4.57
N VAL A 27 -11.61 -1.67 -5.68
CA VAL A 27 -10.16 -1.40 -5.69
C VAL A 27 -9.84 -0.11 -4.93
N ALA A 28 -10.63 0.95 -5.11
CA ALA A 28 -10.44 2.21 -4.40
C ALA A 28 -10.59 2.03 -2.87
N LEU A 29 -11.57 1.23 -2.42
CA LEU A 29 -11.75 0.92 -1.00
C LEU A 29 -10.57 0.12 -0.43
N ILE A 30 -10.09 -0.88 -1.16
CA ILE A 30 -8.91 -1.66 -0.76
C ILE A 30 -7.67 -0.76 -0.68
N ALA A 31 -7.48 0.17 -1.62
CA ALA A 31 -6.35 1.07 -1.64
C ALA A 31 -6.30 1.98 -0.40
N VAL A 32 -7.44 2.56 -0.01
CA VAL A 32 -7.54 3.40 1.20
C VAL A 32 -7.23 2.58 2.46
N ALA A 33 -7.79 1.37 2.57
CA ALA A 33 -7.50 0.46 3.68
C ALA A 33 -6.02 0.07 3.72
N ALA A 34 -5.42 -0.22 2.57
CA ALA A 34 -4.01 -0.58 2.46
C ALA A 34 -3.08 0.56 2.91
N ILE A 35 -3.39 1.81 2.57
CA ILE A 35 -2.64 2.98 3.09
C ILE A 35 -2.67 2.99 4.62
N GLY A 36 -3.84 2.78 5.23
CA GLY A 36 -3.99 2.72 6.70
C GLY A 36 -3.15 1.60 7.35
N VAL A 37 -3.20 0.38 6.79
CA VAL A 37 -2.44 -0.76 7.30
C VAL A 37 -0.93 -0.55 7.12
N VAL A 38 -0.49 -0.14 5.94
CA VAL A 38 0.95 0.06 5.65
C VAL A 38 1.53 1.20 6.47
N THR A 39 0.79 2.29 6.70
CA THR A 39 1.27 3.39 7.54
C THR A 39 1.36 2.99 9.01
N LEU A 40 0.40 2.22 9.53
CA LEU A 40 0.38 1.78 10.93
C LEU A 40 1.44 0.70 11.22
N PHE A 41 1.58 -0.28 10.33
CA PHE A 41 2.44 -1.44 10.57
C PHE A 41 3.78 -1.39 9.83
N GLY A 42 3.90 -0.61 8.76
CA GLY A 42 5.09 -0.58 7.91
C GLY A 42 6.35 -0.15 8.65
N ASN A 43 6.25 0.82 9.55
CA ASN A 43 7.38 1.27 10.37
C ASN A 43 7.85 0.19 11.35
N ASN A 44 6.91 -0.52 11.99
CA ASN A 44 7.23 -1.62 12.90
C ASN A 44 7.89 -2.79 12.15
N ILE A 45 7.34 -3.16 10.99
CA ILE A 45 7.90 -4.21 10.14
C ILE A 45 9.30 -3.83 9.66
N ALA A 46 9.50 -2.60 9.18
CA ALA A 46 10.82 -2.10 8.75
C ALA A 46 11.84 -2.14 9.89
N GLY A 47 11.42 -1.80 11.11
CA GLY A 47 12.26 -1.91 12.29
C GLY A 47 12.73 -3.33 12.59
N LEU A 48 11.81 -4.29 12.57
CA LEU A 48 12.14 -5.71 12.77
C LEU A 48 13.11 -6.24 11.71
N PHE A 49 12.97 -5.81 10.45
CA PHE A 49 13.93 -6.15 9.40
C PHE A 49 15.31 -5.53 9.64
N GLY A 50 15.38 -4.28 10.11
CA GLY A 50 16.65 -3.63 10.49
C GLY A 50 17.36 -4.39 11.60
N LEU A 51 16.64 -4.72 12.68
CA LEU A 51 17.18 -5.51 13.79
C LEU A 51 17.66 -6.89 13.34
N SER A 52 16.92 -7.54 12.43
CA SER A 52 17.31 -8.83 11.89
C SER A 52 18.60 -8.74 11.05
N ALA A 53 18.78 -7.65 10.31
CA ALA A 53 19.99 -7.39 9.56
C ALA A 53 21.19 -7.09 10.48
N ASP A 54 20.99 -6.29 11.53
CA ASP A 54 22.03 -5.96 12.52
C ASP A 54 22.43 -7.20 13.35
N ALA A 55 21.48 -8.04 13.72
CA ALA A 55 21.75 -9.32 14.36
C ALA A 55 22.60 -10.23 13.47
N LEU A 56 22.35 -10.23 12.17
CA LEU A 56 23.09 -11.05 11.20
C LEU A 56 24.54 -10.56 11.01
N THR A 57 24.81 -9.27 11.19
CA THR A 57 26.15 -8.69 11.11
C THR A 57 26.93 -8.80 12.44
N GLY A 58 26.32 -9.35 13.49
CA GLY A 58 26.97 -9.62 14.77
C GLY A 58 26.87 -8.45 15.76
N GLN A 59 25.90 -7.56 15.60
CA GLN A 59 25.68 -6.46 16.52
C GLN A 59 24.84 -6.93 17.73
N ASP A 60 25.44 -6.98 18.92
CA ASP A 60 24.80 -7.52 20.14
C ASP A 60 23.85 -6.52 20.85
N ASN A 61 23.95 -5.22 20.54
CA ASN A 61 23.12 -4.18 21.17
C ASN A 61 21.91 -3.84 20.28
N LEU A 62 20.93 -4.73 20.25
CA LEU A 62 19.72 -4.61 19.44
C LEU A 62 18.62 -3.92 20.23
N GLU A 63 18.66 -2.59 20.32
CA GLU A 63 17.53 -1.83 20.86
C GLU A 63 16.40 -1.79 19.83
N THR A 64 15.20 -2.24 20.23
CA THR A 64 14.00 -2.07 19.41
C THR A 64 13.64 -0.59 19.38
N GLN A 65 14.19 0.13 18.41
CA GLN A 65 13.80 1.49 18.09
C GLN A 65 12.33 1.47 17.67
N ASN A 66 11.45 1.87 18.59
CA ASN A 66 10.05 2.13 18.28
C ASN A 66 10.02 3.34 17.35
N TYR A 67 9.75 3.13 16.06
CA TYR A 67 9.56 4.17 15.05
C TYR A 67 8.32 5.06 15.29
N THR A 68 7.72 5.01 16.49
CA THR A 68 6.76 6.00 16.97
C THR A 68 7.55 7.14 17.59
N GLN A 69 7.78 8.14 16.75
CA GLN A 69 8.27 9.48 17.05
C GLN A 69 8.36 9.84 18.54
N GLU A 70 9.59 9.90 19.04
CA GLU A 70 9.99 10.92 20.00
C GLU A 70 11.47 11.22 19.80
N SER A 71 11.81 12.24 19.00
CA SER A 71 12.94 13.16 19.24
C SER A 71 13.25 14.06 18.03
N THR A 72 13.33 15.35 18.33
CA THR A 72 14.41 16.27 17.94
C THR A 72 15.03 16.05 16.55
N GLU A 73 14.56 16.84 15.57
CA GLU A 73 15.16 17.32 14.29
C GLU A 73 16.14 16.48 13.44
N GLU A 74 16.73 15.38 13.89
CA GLU A 74 17.80 14.66 13.18
C GLU A 74 17.43 13.23 12.72
N GLN A 75 16.33 12.64 13.19
CA GLN A 75 15.87 11.32 12.70
C GLN A 75 14.63 11.46 11.81
N ARG A 76 14.86 11.98 10.59
CA ARG A 76 13.82 12.19 9.57
C ARG A 76 13.04 10.91 9.29
N THR A 77 11.75 10.92 9.60
CA THR A 77 10.79 9.88 9.20
C THR A 77 10.91 9.65 7.68
N LYS A 78 11.27 8.42 7.28
CA LYS A 78 11.34 8.01 5.87
C LYS A 78 9.92 7.84 5.32
N THR A 79 9.31 8.93 4.89
CA THR A 79 8.01 8.97 4.21
C THR A 79 8.20 9.02 2.70
N LEU A 80 7.13 8.84 1.91
CA LEU A 80 7.12 8.96 0.43
C LEU A 80 7.79 10.24 -0.10
N SER A 81 7.77 11.31 0.70
CA SER A 81 8.42 12.57 0.38
C SER A 81 9.95 12.57 0.61
N ASN A 82 10.47 11.61 1.38
CA ASN A 82 11.88 11.50 1.80
C ASN A 82 12.55 10.17 1.37
N PHE A 83 11.86 9.30 0.61
CA PHE A 83 12.48 8.09 0.02
C PHE A 83 13.48 8.49 -1.07
N GLY A 84 14.75 8.62 -0.69
CA GLY A 84 15.87 8.88 -1.61
C GLY A 84 16.71 10.10 -1.26
N THR A 85 16.25 10.94 -0.32
CA THR A 85 16.97 12.18 0.04
C THR A 85 18.14 11.97 1.01
N ASN A 86 18.26 10.78 1.62
CA ASN A 86 19.24 10.49 2.67
C ASN A 86 20.25 9.39 2.26
N ASN A 87 20.55 9.26 0.96
CA ASN A 87 21.68 8.47 0.50
C ASN A 87 22.87 9.41 0.24
N ALA A 88 23.42 9.98 1.32
CA ALA A 88 24.78 10.50 1.31
C ALA A 88 25.68 9.43 1.97
N PRO A 89 26.90 9.20 1.44
CA PRO A 89 27.78 8.13 1.90
C PRO A 89 28.17 8.23 3.38
#